data_AF-A0AAU7DGQ4-F1
#
_entry.id   AF-A0AAU7DGQ4-F1
#
_cell.length_a   1.000
_cell.length_b   1.000
_cell.length_c   1.000
_cell.angle_alpha   90.00
_cell.angle_beta   90.00
_cell.angle_gamma   90.00
#
_symmetry.space_group_name_H-M   'P 1'
#
loop_
_entity.id
_entity.type
_entity.pdbx_description
1 polymer ?
#
loop_
_entity_poly.entity_id
_entity_poly.type
_entity_poly.pdbx_seq_one_letter_code
_entity_poly.pdbx_strand_id
1 'polypeptide(L)'
;MKSLTMRIVPMAGALALAAMVVPYAHAGCGQYRPASFNASSQNQFGSPKLLRAAFDDDDAAKSEPTIVGTWKEHWISEGSDGIPDGTEIDAGYAQWHSDGTEINVSGLRVPLSGDVCLGEWIKTGPRTYRMNHFGISYDPISGQNLVGPARIQQWLTLDEKGMATSGKFTIDQWDESGNLLAHIQGKVIGTRVTMDTGFQKVE
;
A
#
# COMPACT_ATOMS: atom_id res chain seq x y z
N MET A 1 -5.28 -64.26 41.79
CA MET A 1 -6.29 -64.44 40.72
C MET A 1 -7.43 -63.46 40.93
N LYS A 2 -7.45 -62.35 40.20
CA LYS A 2 -8.65 -61.52 39.97
C LYS A 2 -8.59 -61.07 38.51
N SER A 3 -9.58 -61.51 37.75
CA SER A 3 -9.83 -61.12 36.37
C SER A 3 -10.26 -59.66 36.32
N LEU A 4 -9.72 -58.88 35.39
CA LEU A 4 -10.37 -57.65 34.93
C LEU A 4 -10.23 -57.56 33.40
N THR A 5 -11.28 -58.03 32.72
CA THR A 5 -11.46 -57.99 31.27
C THR A 5 -12.14 -56.68 30.86
N MET A 6 -11.68 -56.12 29.74
CA MET A 6 -12.38 -55.24 28.78
C MET A 6 -13.08 -53.96 29.28
N ARG A 7 -12.46 -52.80 29.00
CA ARG A 7 -13.13 -51.58 28.52
C ARG A 7 -12.18 -50.75 27.63
N ILE A 8 -11.85 -51.21 26.43
CA ILE A 8 -11.09 -50.42 25.43
C ILE A 8 -11.92 -50.25 24.14
N VAL A 9 -13.22 -49.97 24.26
CA VAL A 9 -14.10 -49.89 23.06
C VAL A 9 -14.79 -48.54 22.83
N PRO A 10 -14.97 -47.58 23.77
CA PRO A 10 -15.64 -46.33 23.39
C PRO A 10 -14.69 -45.25 22.87
N MET A 11 -13.37 -45.36 23.05
CA MET A 11 -12.44 -44.25 22.76
C MET A 11 -12.03 -44.14 21.28
N ALA A 12 -12.19 -45.20 20.49
CA ALA A 12 -11.87 -45.18 19.05
C ALA A 12 -13.00 -44.56 18.18
N GLY A 13 -14.24 -44.54 18.69
CA GLY A 13 -15.38 -44.01 17.93
C GLY A 13 -15.43 -42.47 17.86
N ALA A 14 -14.98 -41.79 18.92
CA ALA A 14 -15.04 -40.33 18.99
C ALA A 14 -13.98 -39.63 18.13
N LEU A 15 -12.78 -40.22 17.96
CA LEU A 15 -11.75 -39.66 17.07
C LEU A 15 -12.08 -39.85 15.58
N ALA A 16 -12.80 -40.93 15.22
CA ALA A 16 -13.18 -41.19 13.84
C ALA A 16 -14.25 -40.22 13.32
N LEU A 17 -15.10 -39.67 14.20
CA LEU A 17 -16.18 -38.76 13.80
C LEU A 17 -15.72 -37.30 13.62
N ALA A 18 -14.63 -36.88 14.27
CA ALA A 18 -14.10 -35.51 14.17
C ALA A 18 -13.32 -35.26 12.87
N ALA A 19 -12.82 -36.30 12.20
CA ALA A 19 -12.15 -36.18 10.90
C ALA A 19 -13.12 -35.99 9.71
N MET A 20 -14.43 -36.16 9.92
CA MET A 20 -15.43 -36.07 8.85
C MET A 20 -16.04 -34.68 8.66
N VAL A 21 -15.66 -33.68 9.48
CA VAL A 21 -16.22 -32.32 9.42
C VAL A 21 -15.12 -31.26 9.30
N VAL A 22 -14.04 -31.55 8.57
CA VAL A 22 -13.06 -30.52 8.20
C VAL A 22 -13.53 -29.88 6.89
N PRO A 23 -13.86 -28.57 6.85
CA PRO A 23 -14.10 -27.88 5.59
C PRO A 23 -12.79 -27.87 4.78
N TYR A 24 -12.75 -28.68 3.72
CA TYR A 24 -11.73 -28.60 2.69
C TYR A 24 -11.92 -27.28 1.92
N ALA A 25 -11.04 -26.31 2.15
CA ALA A 25 -10.95 -25.13 1.31
C ALA A 25 -10.15 -25.47 0.04
N HIS A 26 -10.82 -25.60 -1.10
CA HIS A 26 -10.15 -25.57 -2.39
C HIS A 26 -9.73 -24.13 -2.70
N ALA A 27 -8.43 -23.84 -2.64
CA ALA A 27 -7.88 -22.74 -3.43
C ALA A 27 -7.97 -23.17 -4.91
N GLY A 28 -9.05 -22.79 -5.59
CA GLY A 28 -9.31 -23.09 -6.99
C GLY A 28 -8.42 -22.29 -7.93
N CYS A 29 -7.10 -22.50 -7.86
CA CYS A 29 -6.19 -22.09 -8.92
C CYS A 29 -6.20 -23.18 -10.01
N GLY A 30 -7.10 -23.03 -10.99
CA GLY A 30 -6.96 -23.67 -12.29
C GLY A 30 -7.60 -25.06 -12.45
N GLN A 31 -8.90 -25.10 -12.72
CA GLN A 31 -9.49 -26.12 -13.58
C GLN A 31 -10.49 -25.46 -14.54
N TYR A 32 -10.00 -25.04 -15.71
CA TYR A 32 -10.83 -24.55 -16.79
C TYR A 32 -11.54 -25.75 -17.43
N ARG A 33 -12.78 -26.01 -17.02
CA ARG A 33 -13.72 -26.85 -17.77
C ARG A 33 -14.67 -25.89 -18.47
N PRO A 34 -14.66 -25.76 -19.81
CA PRO A 34 -15.65 -24.95 -20.48
C PRO A 34 -17.00 -25.65 -20.31
N ALA A 35 -17.84 -25.12 -19.43
CA ALA A 35 -19.22 -25.53 -19.35
C ALA A 35 -19.95 -24.97 -20.57
N SER A 36 -20.41 -25.84 -21.46
CA SER A 36 -21.29 -25.47 -22.56
C SER A 36 -22.68 -25.17 -22.01
N PHE A 37 -22.90 -23.93 -21.58
CA PHE A 37 -24.23 -23.42 -21.28
C PHE A 37 -24.62 -22.38 -22.33
N ASN A 38 -25.58 -22.75 -23.17
CA ASN A 38 -26.41 -21.78 -23.87
C ASN A 38 -27.28 -21.08 -22.82
N ALA A 39 -26.83 -19.92 -22.35
CA ALA A 39 -27.64 -19.04 -21.53
C ALA A 39 -27.52 -17.63 -22.08
N SER A 40 -28.53 -17.23 -22.85
CA SER A 40 -28.85 -15.84 -23.09
C SER A 40 -29.11 -15.16 -21.74
N SER A 41 -28.19 -14.30 -21.31
CA SER A 41 -28.42 -13.30 -20.28
C SER A 41 -27.54 -12.10 -20.61
N GLN A 42 -28.18 -11.06 -21.12
CA GLN A 42 -27.58 -9.74 -21.29
C GLN A 42 -27.29 -9.18 -19.89
N ASN A 43 -26.03 -9.23 -19.48
CA ASN A 43 -25.52 -8.30 -18.47
C ASN A 43 -24.58 -7.35 -19.20
N GLN A 44 -24.86 -6.06 -19.09
CA GLN A 44 -24.07 -4.97 -19.66
C GLN A 44 -22.64 -5.08 -19.16
N PHE A 45 -21.75 -5.63 -20.00
CA PHE A 45 -20.32 -5.41 -19.85
C PHE A 45 -20.11 -3.91 -19.97
N GLY A 46 -19.85 -3.24 -18.84
CA GLY A 46 -19.22 -1.92 -18.87
C GLY A 46 -17.98 -2.03 -19.75
N SER A 47 -17.84 -1.12 -20.71
CA SER A 47 -16.81 -1.16 -21.73
C SER A 47 -15.43 -1.40 -21.09
N PRO A 48 -14.65 -2.40 -21.54
CA PRO A 48 -13.28 -2.57 -21.05
C PRO A 48 -12.50 -1.28 -21.35
N LYS A 49 -12.02 -0.61 -20.30
CA LYS A 49 -11.09 0.51 -20.45
C LYS A 49 -9.69 -0.08 -20.57
N LEU A 50 -9.07 0.09 -21.73
CA LEU A 50 -7.66 -0.21 -21.90
C LEU A 50 -6.84 0.78 -21.05
N LEU A 51 -6.08 0.29 -20.07
CA LEU A 51 -5.08 1.09 -19.38
C LEU A 51 -3.84 1.21 -20.29
N ARG A 52 -3.53 2.44 -20.67
CA ARG A 52 -2.40 2.87 -21.50
C ARG A 52 -1.13 2.80 -20.62
N ALA A 53 -0.40 1.67 -20.68
CA ALA A 53 0.70 1.36 -19.75
C ALA A 53 2.05 2.03 -20.07
N ALA A 54 2.28 2.47 -21.32
CA ALA A 54 3.45 3.26 -21.70
C ALA A 54 3.23 3.85 -23.10
N PHE A 55 3.64 5.10 -23.31
CA PHE A 55 3.83 5.63 -24.66
C PHE A 55 5.21 6.25 -24.77
N ASP A 56 5.93 5.78 -25.77
CA ASP A 56 6.84 6.60 -26.55
C ASP A 56 5.95 7.22 -27.64
N ASP A 57 5.54 8.48 -27.48
CA ASP A 57 4.81 9.23 -28.50
C ASP A 57 5.39 10.65 -28.54
N ASP A 58 6.25 10.90 -29.54
CA ASP A 58 6.75 12.24 -29.90
C ASP A 58 5.63 13.19 -30.39
N ASP A 59 4.38 12.71 -30.51
CA ASP A 59 3.21 13.45 -31.03
C ASP A 59 2.01 13.50 -30.06
N ALA A 60 2.25 13.46 -28.74
CA ALA A 60 1.20 13.73 -27.77
C ALA A 60 0.84 15.24 -27.78
N ALA A 61 -0.30 15.58 -28.40
CA ALA A 61 -0.94 16.88 -28.24
C ALA A 61 -1.05 17.25 -26.75
N LYS A 62 -0.14 18.11 -26.26
CA LYS A 62 0.06 18.62 -24.89
C LYS A 62 -0.99 18.14 -23.88
N SER A 63 -0.95 16.86 -23.52
CA SER A 63 -1.75 16.36 -22.41
C SER A 63 -1.18 16.98 -21.14
N GLU A 64 -2.05 17.51 -20.28
CA GLU A 64 -1.64 18.01 -18.96
C GLU A 64 -0.74 16.99 -18.26
N PRO A 65 0.41 17.39 -17.71
CA PRO A 65 1.29 16.49 -16.98
C PRO A 65 0.54 15.72 -15.88
N THR A 66 0.87 14.44 -15.74
CA THR A 66 0.22 13.52 -14.79
C THR A 66 1.14 13.22 -13.61
N ILE A 67 0.58 13.06 -12.41
CA ILE A 67 1.32 12.59 -11.23
C ILE A 67 1.70 11.11 -11.35
N VAL A 68 1.04 10.34 -12.23
CA VAL A 68 1.28 8.90 -12.42
C VAL A 68 2.74 8.64 -12.77
N GLY A 69 3.34 7.63 -12.14
CA GLY A 69 4.72 7.22 -12.32
C GLY A 69 5.46 7.06 -11.00
N THR A 70 6.77 6.86 -11.11
CA THR A 70 7.66 6.69 -9.95
C THR A 70 8.32 8.01 -9.58
N TRP A 71 8.39 8.28 -8.28
CA TRP A 71 8.93 9.49 -7.70
C TRP A 71 9.92 9.14 -6.61
N LYS A 72 10.98 9.93 -6.52
CA LYS A 72 11.84 9.99 -5.35
C LYS A 72 11.37 11.16 -4.49
N GLU A 73 10.99 10.90 -3.25
CA GLU A 73 10.41 11.90 -2.35
C GLU A 73 11.33 12.18 -1.16
N HIS A 74 11.33 13.43 -0.71
CA HIS A 74 12.01 13.90 0.50
C HIS A 74 11.00 14.62 1.38
N TRP A 75 10.95 14.23 2.65
CA TRP A 75 9.96 14.67 3.64
C TRP A 75 10.69 15.43 4.73
N ILE A 76 10.43 16.73 4.80
CA ILE A 76 11.23 17.66 5.59
C ILE A 76 10.33 18.29 6.64
N SER A 77 10.70 18.17 7.91
CA SER A 77 9.99 18.75 9.05
C SER A 77 9.83 20.26 8.89
N GLU A 78 8.62 20.75 9.14
CA GLU A 78 8.33 22.18 9.30
C GLU A 78 7.16 22.38 10.25
N GLY A 79 7.43 23.00 11.41
CA GLY A 79 6.45 23.24 12.46
C GLY A 79 6.02 21.97 13.20
N SER A 80 6.87 20.94 13.26
CA SER A 80 6.62 19.76 14.08
C SER A 80 7.11 19.97 15.51
N ASP A 81 6.29 19.62 16.50
CA ASP A 81 6.68 19.71 17.90
C ASP A 81 7.82 18.73 18.21
N GLY A 82 8.90 19.25 18.80
CA GLY A 82 10.06 18.44 19.20
C GLY A 82 10.99 18.01 18.07
N ILE A 83 10.70 18.36 16.80
CA ILE A 83 11.57 18.06 15.66
C ILE A 83 11.99 19.38 15.00
N PRO A 84 13.30 19.71 14.95
CA PRO A 84 13.76 20.93 14.31
C PRO A 84 13.31 21.05 12.85
N ASP A 85 12.93 22.25 12.44
CA ASP A 85 12.64 22.56 11.03
C ASP A 85 13.85 22.24 10.14
N GLY A 86 13.58 21.69 8.96
CA GLY A 86 14.62 21.25 8.04
C GLY A 86 15.16 19.85 8.30
N THR A 87 14.75 19.18 9.37
CA THR A 87 15.09 17.77 9.63
C THR A 87 14.41 16.88 8.58
N GLU A 88 15.16 16.00 7.92
CA GLU A 88 14.60 14.99 7.05
C GLU A 88 13.92 13.90 7.88
N ILE A 89 12.61 13.80 7.75
CA ILE A 89 11.76 12.83 8.43
C ILE A 89 11.80 11.49 7.71
N ASP A 90 11.77 11.55 6.38
CA ASP A 90 11.84 10.40 5.51
C ASP A 90 12.36 10.79 4.12
N ALA A 91 12.88 9.82 3.40
CA ALA A 91 13.16 9.89 1.99
C ALA A 91 12.92 8.53 1.38
N GLY A 92 12.31 8.44 0.20
CA GLY A 92 11.89 7.15 -0.33
C GLY A 92 11.44 7.20 -1.78
N TYR A 93 10.86 6.10 -2.21
CA TYR A 93 10.24 6.01 -3.54
C TYR A 93 8.74 5.82 -3.41
N ALA A 94 7.98 6.62 -4.17
CA ALA A 94 6.53 6.49 -4.30
C ALA A 94 6.17 6.14 -5.74
N GLN A 95 5.27 5.18 -5.92
CA GLN A 95 4.70 4.85 -7.22
C GLN A 95 3.22 5.17 -7.23
N TRP A 96 2.86 6.13 -8.09
CA TRP A 96 1.50 6.61 -8.26
C TRP A 96 0.88 5.95 -9.49
N HIS A 97 -0.25 5.27 -9.31
CA HIS A 97 -0.91 4.51 -10.37
C HIS A 97 -2.12 5.27 -10.92
N SER A 98 -2.42 5.09 -12.20
CA SER A 98 -3.54 5.79 -12.87
C SER A 98 -4.93 5.40 -12.37
N ASP A 99 -5.05 4.32 -11.58
CA ASP A 99 -6.28 3.90 -10.94
C ASP A 99 -6.56 4.62 -9.60
N GLY A 100 -5.69 5.55 -9.21
CA GLY A 100 -5.82 6.30 -7.96
C GLY A 100 -5.13 5.64 -6.76
N THR A 101 -4.37 4.57 -6.95
CA THR A 101 -3.59 3.94 -5.87
C THR A 101 -2.16 4.44 -5.82
N GLU A 102 -1.51 4.26 -4.67
CA GLU A 102 -0.13 4.60 -4.41
C GLU A 102 0.55 3.52 -3.55
N ILE A 103 1.85 3.32 -3.79
CA ILE A 103 2.71 2.47 -2.97
C ILE A 103 3.99 3.25 -2.69
N ASN A 104 4.41 3.29 -1.44
CA ASN A 104 5.65 3.90 -1.01
C ASN A 104 6.57 2.89 -0.35
N VAL A 105 7.87 3.04 -0.59
CA VAL A 105 8.91 2.43 0.22
C VAL A 105 9.71 3.54 0.87
N SER A 106 9.57 3.61 2.20
CA SER A 106 10.30 4.50 3.09
C SER A 106 11.76 4.09 3.16
N GLY A 107 12.67 5.03 2.92
CA GLY A 107 14.11 4.79 2.93
C GLY A 107 14.76 5.06 4.29
N LEU A 108 14.15 5.91 5.14
CA LEU A 108 14.64 6.17 6.49
C LEU A 108 14.00 5.26 7.55
N ARG A 109 13.03 4.42 7.18
CA ARG A 109 12.53 3.35 8.03
C ARG A 109 13.17 2.02 7.67
N VAL A 110 13.66 1.33 8.69
CA VAL A 110 14.11 -0.05 8.53
C VAL A 110 12.92 -0.96 8.22
N PRO A 111 13.06 -1.97 7.32
CA PRO A 111 11.98 -2.90 6.99
C PRO A 111 11.37 -3.59 8.21
N LEU A 112 12.19 -3.84 9.24
CA LEU A 112 11.76 -4.43 10.51
C LEU A 112 10.64 -3.64 11.20
N SER A 113 10.60 -2.31 11.01
CA SER A 113 9.60 -1.43 11.64
C SER A 113 8.43 -1.09 10.72
N GLY A 114 8.42 -1.58 9.47
CA GLY A 114 7.41 -1.32 8.45
C GLY A 114 7.79 -0.18 7.52
N ASP A 115 8.51 -0.49 6.44
CA ASP A 115 8.96 0.50 5.44
C ASP A 115 8.03 0.64 4.24
N VAL A 116 7.11 -0.32 4.03
CA VAL A 116 6.13 -0.26 2.94
C VAL A 116 4.82 0.33 3.40
N CYS A 117 4.32 1.28 2.62
CA CYS A 117 3.03 1.93 2.85
C CYS A 117 2.17 1.91 1.60
N LEU A 118 0.86 2.03 1.80
CA LEU A 118 -0.14 2.00 0.73
C LEU A 118 -1.03 3.23 0.81
N GLY A 119 -1.38 3.79 -0.34
CA GLY A 119 -2.19 5.00 -0.40
C GLY A 119 -3.23 5.00 -1.52
N GLU A 120 -4.12 5.97 -1.40
CA GLU A 120 -5.06 6.38 -2.42
C GLU A 120 -4.92 7.89 -2.67
N TRP A 121 -5.14 8.32 -3.90
CA TRP A 121 -5.00 9.72 -4.28
C TRP A 121 -6.09 10.18 -5.24
N ILE A 122 -6.34 11.48 -5.20
CA ILE A 122 -7.24 12.17 -6.12
C ILE A 122 -6.60 13.44 -6.67
N LYS A 123 -6.94 13.78 -7.91
CA LYS A 123 -6.64 15.10 -8.49
C LYS A 123 -7.67 16.10 -7.99
N THR A 124 -7.23 17.17 -7.34
CA THR A 124 -8.09 18.19 -6.72
C THR A 124 -8.26 19.44 -7.57
N GLY A 125 -7.45 19.59 -8.62
CA GLY A 125 -7.44 20.75 -9.51
C GLY A 125 -6.37 20.63 -10.59
N PRO A 126 -6.15 21.68 -11.40
CA PRO A 126 -5.04 21.71 -12.35
C PRO A 126 -3.71 21.47 -11.64
N ARG A 127 -3.05 20.34 -11.96
CA ARG A 127 -1.77 19.91 -11.38
C ARG A 127 -1.72 19.77 -9.85
N THR A 128 -2.85 19.81 -9.15
CA THR A 128 -2.92 19.63 -7.68
C THR A 128 -3.52 18.29 -7.32
N TYR A 129 -2.95 17.66 -6.30
CA TYR A 129 -3.28 16.30 -5.87
C TYR A 129 -3.38 16.23 -4.35
N ARG A 130 -4.22 15.33 -3.86
CA ARG A 130 -4.30 14.99 -2.44
C ARG A 130 -4.18 13.49 -2.28
N MET A 131 -3.40 13.06 -1.30
CA MET A 131 -3.18 11.64 -0.98
C MET A 131 -3.57 11.35 0.46
N ASN A 132 -4.05 10.12 0.66
CA ASN A 132 -4.29 9.50 1.94
C ASN A 132 -3.55 8.16 1.93
N HIS A 133 -2.48 8.08 2.70
CA HIS A 133 -1.51 7.00 2.70
C HIS A 133 -1.40 6.43 4.10
N PHE A 134 -1.19 5.13 4.21
CA PHE A 134 -1.13 4.43 5.49
C PHE A 134 0.09 3.52 5.57
N GLY A 135 0.80 3.65 6.69
CA GLY A 135 1.83 2.73 7.11
C GLY A 135 1.37 1.91 8.31
N ILE A 136 1.98 0.75 8.51
CA ILE A 136 1.81 -0.05 9.73
C ILE A 136 3.15 -0.02 10.46
N SER A 137 3.15 0.49 11.69
CA SER A 137 4.36 0.63 12.49
C SER A 137 4.52 -0.54 13.45
N TYR A 138 5.71 -1.13 13.45
CA TYR A 138 6.15 -2.12 14.44
C TYR A 138 7.24 -1.53 15.33
N ASP A 139 7.45 -2.13 16.49
CA ASP A 139 8.51 -1.69 17.40
C ASP A 139 9.88 -1.80 16.68
N PRO A 140 10.73 -0.77 16.76
CA PRO A 140 11.96 -0.74 15.98
C PRO A 140 13.07 -1.67 16.52
N ILE A 141 12.88 -2.28 17.69
CA ILE A 141 13.89 -3.13 18.34
C ILE A 141 13.72 -4.58 17.88
N SER A 142 12.50 -5.11 17.94
CA SER A 142 12.21 -6.51 17.66
C SER A 142 11.38 -6.73 16.39
N GLY A 143 10.63 -5.71 15.94
CA GLY A 143 9.68 -5.81 14.84
C GLY A 143 8.51 -6.76 15.08
N GLN A 144 8.32 -7.23 16.32
CA GLN A 144 7.30 -8.24 16.65
C GLN A 144 6.04 -7.60 17.19
N ASN A 145 6.16 -6.45 17.85
CA ASN A 145 5.01 -5.79 18.46
C ASN A 145 4.47 -4.73 17.50
N LEU A 146 3.19 -4.85 17.17
CA LEU A 146 2.46 -3.81 16.46
C LEU A 146 2.39 -2.57 17.36
N VAL A 147 2.86 -1.43 16.85
CA VAL A 147 2.66 -0.12 17.50
C VAL A 147 1.28 0.39 17.12
N GLY A 148 0.95 0.33 15.82
CA GLY A 148 -0.33 0.75 15.27
C GLY A 148 -0.20 1.44 13.93
N PRO A 149 -1.30 1.92 13.34
CA PRO A 149 -1.30 2.54 12.03
C PRO A 149 -0.77 3.99 12.08
N ALA A 150 -0.05 4.37 11.03
CA ALA A 150 0.25 5.77 10.74
C ALA A 150 -0.64 6.23 9.58
N ARG A 151 -1.35 7.33 9.77
CA ARG A 151 -2.06 8.02 8.68
C ARG A 151 -1.19 9.15 8.18
N ILE A 152 -0.95 9.15 6.88
CA ILE A 152 -0.11 10.12 6.21
C ILE A 152 -0.95 10.82 5.15
N GLN A 153 -0.98 12.14 5.19
CA GLN A 153 -1.70 12.93 4.20
C GLN A 153 -0.73 13.83 3.47
N GLN A 154 -0.88 13.92 2.15
CA GLN A 154 -0.10 14.84 1.33
C GLN A 154 -1.00 15.73 0.48
N TRP A 155 -0.52 16.95 0.24
CA TRP A 155 -1.12 17.92 -0.67
C TRP A 155 -0.04 18.41 -1.63
N LEU A 156 -0.07 17.91 -2.86
CA LEU A 156 1.01 18.10 -3.83
C LEU A 156 0.57 18.99 -4.98
N THR A 157 1.52 19.76 -5.50
CA THR A 157 1.44 20.45 -6.79
C THR A 157 2.53 19.91 -7.70
N LEU A 158 2.13 19.49 -8.89
CA LEU A 158 3.01 19.06 -9.99
C LEU A 158 3.44 20.28 -10.80
N ASP A 159 4.71 20.34 -11.17
CA ASP A 159 5.22 21.39 -12.06
C ASP A 159 4.67 21.25 -13.49
N GLU A 160 4.88 22.28 -14.30
CA GLU A 160 4.35 22.32 -15.69
C GLU A 160 5.01 21.30 -16.61
N LYS A 161 6.18 20.79 -16.25
CA LYS A 161 6.91 19.77 -17.01
C LYS A 161 6.55 18.35 -16.56
N GLY A 162 5.85 18.21 -15.44
CA GLY A 162 5.57 16.93 -14.83
C GLY A 162 6.77 16.24 -14.20
N MET A 163 7.86 16.96 -13.92
CA MET A 163 9.14 16.39 -13.44
C MET A 163 9.40 16.62 -11.95
N ALA A 164 8.70 17.56 -11.33
CA ALA A 164 8.87 17.88 -9.92
C ALA A 164 7.51 18.05 -9.21
N THR A 165 7.45 17.61 -7.95
CA THR A 165 6.33 17.88 -7.05
C THR A 165 6.80 18.67 -5.85
N SER A 166 5.90 19.50 -5.33
CA SER A 166 6.11 20.21 -4.07
C SER A 166 4.80 20.29 -3.32
N GLY A 167 4.86 20.21 -1.99
CA GLY A 167 3.66 20.13 -1.19
C GLY A 167 3.90 20.11 0.29
N LYS A 168 2.83 19.79 1.01
CA LYS A 168 2.86 19.60 2.46
C LYS A 168 2.46 18.17 2.80
N PHE A 169 2.89 17.72 3.97
CA PHE A 169 2.44 16.46 4.54
C PHE A 169 2.08 16.60 6.01
N THR A 170 1.29 15.64 6.50
CA THR A 170 1.11 15.34 7.92
C THR A 170 1.24 13.84 8.14
N ILE A 171 1.75 13.42 9.31
CA ILE A 171 1.82 12.05 9.79
C ILE A 171 1.21 12.01 11.18
N ASP A 172 0.15 11.21 11.34
CA ASP A 172 -0.45 10.90 12.63
C ASP A 172 -0.20 9.43 12.95
N GLN A 173 0.60 9.15 13.97
CA GLN A 173 0.81 7.79 14.47
C GLN A 173 -0.18 7.49 15.59
N TRP A 174 -0.88 6.37 15.49
CA TRP A 174 -1.85 5.92 16.48
C TRP A 174 -1.39 4.62 17.15
N ASP A 175 -1.83 4.38 18.39
CA ASP A 175 -1.79 3.05 18.98
C ASP A 175 -3.00 2.19 18.53
N GLU A 176 -3.00 0.91 18.88
CA GLU A 176 -4.12 0.00 18.58
C GLU A 176 -5.44 0.38 19.27
N SER A 177 -5.39 1.22 20.31
CA SER A 177 -6.57 1.71 21.03
C SER A 177 -7.14 2.98 20.42
N GLY A 178 -6.50 3.56 19.39
CA GLY A 178 -6.91 4.80 18.74
C GLY A 178 -6.48 6.07 19.48
N ASN A 179 -5.45 6.00 20.34
CA ASN A 179 -4.83 7.19 20.91
C ASN A 179 -3.74 7.72 19.98
N LEU A 180 -3.69 9.04 19.81
CA LEU A 180 -2.63 9.69 19.03
C LEU A 180 -1.32 9.64 19.81
N LEU A 181 -0.29 9.04 19.23
CA LEU A 181 1.05 8.93 19.79
C LEU A 181 1.97 10.06 19.34
N ALA A 182 1.87 10.45 18.08
CA ALA A 182 2.69 11.51 17.50
C ALA A 182 1.97 12.20 16.33
N HIS A 183 2.26 13.50 16.18
CA HIS A 183 1.88 14.30 15.03
C HIS A 183 3.15 14.95 14.45
N ILE A 184 3.41 14.71 13.17
CA ILE A 184 4.52 15.31 12.42
C ILE A 184 3.93 16.01 11.20
N GLN A 185 4.48 17.17 10.85
CA GLN A 185 4.09 17.92 9.68
C GLN A 185 5.30 18.56 8.99
N GLY A 186 5.13 18.85 7.71
CA GLY A 186 6.19 19.53 6.98
C GLY A 186 5.94 19.67 5.50
N LYS A 187 7.04 19.76 4.77
CA LYS A 187 7.09 19.86 3.31
C LYS A 187 7.52 18.53 2.70
N VAL A 188 6.91 18.21 1.58
CA VAL A 188 7.35 17.10 0.74
C VAL A 188 7.74 17.65 -0.62
N ILE A 189 8.87 17.20 -1.12
CA ILE A 189 9.34 17.48 -2.48
C ILE A 189 9.60 16.15 -3.18
N GLY A 190 9.24 16.07 -4.46
CA GLY A 190 9.43 14.88 -5.26
C GLY A 190 10.10 15.18 -6.59
N THR A 191 10.97 14.27 -7.03
CA THR A 191 11.58 14.30 -8.36
C THR A 191 11.18 13.04 -9.12
N ARG A 192 10.77 13.20 -10.39
CA ARG A 192 10.36 12.05 -11.20
C ARG A 192 11.54 11.12 -11.48
N VAL A 193 11.29 9.83 -11.32
CA VAL A 193 12.19 8.76 -11.76
C VAL A 193 11.73 8.28 -13.13
N THR A 194 12.65 8.26 -14.08
CA THR A 194 12.48 7.80 -15.46
C THR A 194 13.46 6.67 -15.75
N MET A 195 13.36 6.06 -16.94
CA MET A 195 14.32 5.06 -17.41
C MET A 195 15.76 5.61 -17.51
N ASP A 196 15.90 6.92 -17.69
CA ASP A 196 17.20 7.61 -17.78
C ASP A 196 17.71 8.08 -16.42
N THR A 197 16.94 7.90 -15.35
CA THR A 197 17.37 8.30 -14.00
C THR A 197 18.45 7.33 -13.50
N GLY A 198 19.67 7.84 -13.38
CA GLY A 198 20.80 7.10 -12.83
C GLY A 198 20.73 6.93 -11.30
N PHE A 199 21.82 6.42 -10.71
CA PHE A 199 21.93 6.27 -9.26
C PHE A 199 21.73 7.62 -8.54
N GLN A 200 20.85 7.61 -7.55
CA GLN A 200 20.64 8.70 -6.62
C GLN A 200 20.58 8.12 -5.22
N LYS A 201 21.40 8.64 -4.30
CA LYS A 201 21.32 8.26 -2.88
C LYS A 201 19.95 8.70 -2.36
N VAL A 202 19.24 7.83 -1.64
CA VAL A 202 17.90 8.14 -1.10
C VAL A 202 18.02 9.14 0.06
N GLU A 203 19.07 9.00 0.86
CA GLU A 203 19.46 9.84 2.01
C GLU A 203 20.84 10.50 1.83
#